data_AF-A0AAD8MIH1-F1
#
_entry.id   AF-A0AAD8MIH1-F1
#
_cell.length_a   1.000
_cell.length_b   1.000
_cell.length_c   1.000
_cell.angle_alpha   90.00
_cell.angle_beta   90.00
_cell.angle_gamma   90.00
#
_symmetry.space_group_name_H-M   'P 1'
#
loop_
_entity.id
_entity.type
_entity.pdbx_description
1 polymer ?
#
loop_
_entity_poly.entity_id
_entity_poly.type
_entity_poly.pdbx_seq_one_letter_code
_entity_poly.pdbx_strand_id
1 'polypeptide(L)'
;MWRSVALVNLVKRVSQLDLVKAQNLRYCTITQDRNPSLDNGSRRTLSDDDGLNGNAMSQNPGKDIKHRIGKNVPKKDRVSFLVNTLLDVQDNKEAVYGTLDSWAAWEREFPIGHLKQALINLEKEQQWHRVVQVIKWMLSKGQGTTMNTYGQLIRALDMDHRAKEAHEIWVRKVGDDLHSVPWQLCKLMIGVYYRNNMLDNLVKLFKSMEAFDRKIYEKSVLMKIADSYEMLGLVEEKDRVLEKYSNLIDETAKRRTKKSRGTPSKEK
;
A
#
# COMPACT_ATOMS: atom_id res chain seq x y z
N MET A 1 -28.76 -42.34 -3.92
CA MET A 1 -29.79 -41.37 -3.49
C MET A 1 -29.32 -40.79 -2.16
N TRP A 2 -29.00 -39.52 -1.93
CA TRP A 2 -29.27 -38.23 -2.57
C TRP A 2 -27.97 -37.42 -2.76
N ARG A 3 -27.88 -36.57 -3.79
CA ARG A 3 -26.86 -35.52 -3.92
C ARG A 3 -27.57 -34.17 -3.85
N SER A 4 -27.15 -33.31 -2.93
CA SER A 4 -27.72 -31.98 -2.71
C SER A 4 -27.52 -31.07 -3.91
N VAL A 5 -28.62 -30.45 -4.35
CA VAL A 5 -28.79 -29.60 -5.55
C VAL A 5 -28.16 -28.19 -5.41
N ALA A 6 -27.52 -27.88 -4.28
CA ALA A 6 -27.04 -26.53 -3.98
C ALA A 6 -25.74 -26.11 -4.70
N LEU A 7 -24.91 -27.05 -5.20
CA LEU A 7 -23.61 -26.72 -5.81
C LEU A 7 -23.68 -26.39 -7.31
N VAL A 8 -24.77 -26.72 -8.00
CA VAL A 8 -24.88 -26.52 -9.46
C VAL A 8 -25.16 -25.05 -9.81
N ASN A 9 -25.72 -24.26 -8.89
CA ASN A 9 -26.09 -22.87 -9.17
C ASN A 9 -24.95 -21.85 -8.97
N LEU A 10 -23.83 -22.22 -8.33
CA LEU A 10 -22.69 -21.31 -8.19
C LEU A 10 -21.81 -21.27 -9.45
N VAL A 11 -21.69 -22.42 -10.14
CA VAL A 11 -20.85 -22.56 -11.34
C VAL A 11 -21.44 -21.80 -12.54
N LYS A 12 -22.77 -21.66 -12.62
CA LYS A 12 -23.45 -20.93 -13.70
C LYS A 12 -23.36 -19.40 -13.61
N ARG A 13 -22.97 -18.83 -12.46
CA ARG A 13 -22.82 -17.36 -12.30
C ARG A 13 -21.42 -16.84 -12.59
N VAL A 14 -20.40 -17.69 -12.55
CA VAL A 14 -19.01 -17.28 -12.83
C VAL A 14 -18.77 -17.08 -14.33
N SER A 15 -19.51 -17.79 -15.19
CA SER A 15 -19.35 -17.76 -16.65
C SER A 15 -19.79 -16.46 -17.33
N GLN A 16 -20.43 -15.53 -16.61
CA GLN A 16 -20.95 -14.27 -17.17
C GLN A 16 -20.08 -13.06 -16.82
N LEU A 17 -19.13 -13.16 -15.88
CA LEU A 17 -18.26 -12.03 -15.49
C LEU A 17 -16.91 -12.00 -16.20
N ASP A 18 -16.53 -13.06 -16.93
CA ASP A 18 -15.23 -13.17 -17.62
C ASP A 18 -15.22 -12.64 -19.06
N LEU A 19 -16.28 -11.94 -19.49
CA LEU A 19 -16.39 -11.37 -20.84
C LEU A 19 -16.44 -9.84 -20.86
N VAL A 20 -15.54 -9.17 -20.13
CA VAL A 20 -15.16 -7.78 -20.42
C VAL A 20 -13.63 -7.63 -20.28
N LYS A 21 -12.92 -8.33 -21.17
CA LYS A 21 -11.54 -8.02 -21.54
C LYS A 21 -11.58 -7.40 -22.93
N ALA A 22 -11.10 -6.16 -23.08
CA ALA A 22 -10.11 -5.78 -24.11
C ALA A 22 -10.01 -4.25 -24.21
N GLN A 23 -8.80 -3.79 -24.60
CA GLN A 23 -8.41 -2.42 -25.00
C GLN A 23 -8.07 -1.50 -23.82
N ASN A 24 -6.86 -0.95 -23.63
CA ASN A 24 -5.78 -0.61 -24.57
C ASN A 24 -4.41 -0.70 -23.86
N LEU A 25 -3.47 -1.42 -24.47
CA LEU A 25 -2.05 -1.33 -24.15
C LEU A 25 -1.37 -0.67 -25.37
N ARG A 26 -0.93 0.59 -25.22
CA ARG A 26 -0.06 1.25 -26.20
C ARG A 26 1.17 1.81 -25.48
N TYR A 27 2.32 1.30 -25.90
CA TYR A 27 3.65 1.80 -25.57
C TYR A 27 3.90 3.12 -26.31
N CYS A 28 4.52 4.10 -25.66
CA CYS A 28 5.13 5.24 -26.35
C CYS A 28 6.63 5.28 -26.05
N THR A 29 7.38 5.15 -27.15
CA THR A 29 8.83 5.22 -27.28
C THR A 29 9.31 6.67 -27.15
N ILE A 30 10.49 6.85 -26.58
CA ILE A 30 11.19 8.12 -26.43
C ILE A 30 11.64 8.63 -27.80
N THR A 31 11.38 9.92 -28.08
CA THR A 31 12.17 10.72 -29.05
C THR A 31 12.44 12.10 -28.46
N GLN A 32 13.71 12.49 -28.50
CA GLN A 32 14.20 13.85 -28.28
C GLN A 32 13.95 14.66 -29.56
N ASP A 33 13.49 15.91 -29.47
CA ASP A 33 14.12 16.97 -30.26
C ASP A 33 13.88 18.41 -29.73
N ARG A 34 14.94 19.19 -29.94
CA ARG A 34 15.21 20.64 -29.97
C ARG A 34 14.17 21.73 -29.60
N ASN A 35 14.72 22.70 -28.86
CA ASN A 35 14.32 24.12 -28.78
C ASN A 35 14.20 24.78 -30.17
N PRO A 36 13.37 25.84 -30.25
CA PRO A 36 13.98 27.14 -30.49
C PRO A 36 13.42 28.27 -29.62
N SER A 37 14.35 29.12 -29.20
CA SER A 37 14.19 30.48 -28.71
C SER A 37 13.44 31.39 -29.70
N LEU A 38 12.58 32.26 -29.20
CA LEU A 38 12.31 33.57 -29.82
C LEU A 38 11.95 34.61 -28.76
N ASP A 39 12.65 35.72 -28.89
CA ASP A 39 12.73 36.89 -28.04
C ASP A 39 11.76 37.99 -28.54
N ASN A 40 11.58 39.00 -27.68
CA ASN A 40 11.04 40.35 -27.90
C ASN A 40 9.52 40.60 -27.94
N GLY A 41 9.03 41.16 -26.83
CA GLY A 41 8.91 42.62 -26.71
C GLY A 41 7.59 43.26 -27.15
N SER A 42 6.75 43.67 -26.17
CA SER A 42 6.16 45.02 -26.19
C SER A 42 5.53 45.41 -24.85
N ARG A 43 5.91 46.60 -24.38
CA ARG A 43 5.36 47.33 -23.22
C ARG A 43 4.47 48.45 -23.77
N ARG A 44 3.21 48.55 -23.33
CA ARG A 44 2.46 49.82 -23.22
C ARG A 44 1.47 49.77 -22.04
N THR A 45 1.24 50.97 -21.51
CA THR A 45 0.66 51.37 -20.23
C THR A 45 -0.83 51.69 -20.28
N LEU A 46 -1.51 51.48 -19.14
CA LEU A 46 -2.63 52.22 -18.51
C LEU A 46 -3.81 52.74 -19.34
N SER A 47 -5.03 52.36 -18.94
CA SER A 47 -6.12 53.29 -18.60
C SER A 47 -7.11 52.59 -17.64
N ASP A 48 -7.50 53.30 -16.59
CA ASP A 48 -8.60 52.98 -15.67
C ASP A 48 -9.97 53.23 -16.34
N ASP A 49 -10.99 52.43 -16.02
CA ASP A 49 -12.36 52.94 -15.79
C ASP A 49 -13.19 51.96 -14.95
N ASP A 50 -14.01 52.55 -14.08
CA ASP A 50 -14.87 51.96 -13.07
C ASP A 50 -16.17 51.37 -13.65
N GLY A 51 -16.76 50.37 -12.98
CA GLY A 51 -18.08 49.85 -13.41
C GLY A 51 -18.65 48.66 -12.65
N LEU A 52 -19.00 48.89 -11.38
CA LEU A 52 -20.13 48.33 -10.62
C LEU A 52 -20.68 46.91 -10.92
N ASN A 53 -20.65 46.11 -9.84
CA ASN A 53 -21.75 45.31 -9.29
C ASN A 53 -22.16 44.02 -10.00
N GLY A 54 -21.74 42.90 -9.41
CA GLY A 54 -22.22 41.56 -9.71
C GLY A 54 -21.84 40.61 -8.58
N ASN A 55 -22.62 40.63 -7.50
CA ASN A 55 -22.57 39.63 -6.43
C ASN A 55 -22.85 38.25 -7.02
N ALA A 56 -21.79 37.48 -7.27
CA ALA A 56 -21.87 36.03 -7.42
C ALA A 56 -20.76 35.44 -6.54
N MET A 57 -21.12 35.14 -5.30
CA MET A 57 -20.30 34.35 -4.37
C MET A 57 -20.19 32.92 -4.96
N SER A 58 -19.35 32.75 -5.97
CA SER A 58 -18.80 31.44 -6.30
C SER A 58 -17.70 31.18 -5.27
N GLN A 59 -18.09 30.56 -4.15
CA GLN A 59 -17.13 29.96 -3.23
C GLN A 59 -16.41 28.85 -4.01
N ASN A 60 -15.23 29.19 -4.52
CA ASN A 60 -14.34 28.25 -5.14
C ASN A 60 -13.44 27.73 -4.00
N PRO A 61 -13.65 26.51 -3.46
CA PRO A 61 -12.87 26.00 -2.33
C PRO A 61 -11.36 25.89 -2.64
N GLY A 62 -10.98 25.93 -3.93
CA GLY A 62 -9.59 25.94 -4.38
C GLY A 62 -8.83 27.27 -4.18
N LYS A 63 -9.50 28.41 -3.95
CA LYS A 63 -8.82 29.70 -3.72
C LYS A 63 -8.38 29.87 -2.27
N ASP A 64 -9.18 29.40 -1.31
CA ASP A 64 -8.90 29.56 0.12
C ASP A 64 -7.81 28.63 0.65
N ILE A 65 -7.61 27.46 0.03
CA ILE A 65 -6.54 26.52 0.40
C ILE A 65 -5.16 27.15 0.16
N LYS A 66 -4.99 27.92 -0.93
CA LYS A 66 -3.70 28.57 -1.29
C LYS A 66 -3.21 29.59 -0.26
N HIS A 67 -4.09 30.16 0.56
CA HIS A 67 -3.71 31.14 1.59
C HIS A 67 -3.51 30.55 2.99
N ARG A 68 -3.74 29.23 3.18
CA ARG A 68 -3.59 28.56 4.48
C ARG A 68 -2.40 27.61 4.57
N ILE A 69 -1.59 27.49 3.52
CA ILE A 69 -0.48 26.52 3.52
C ILE A 69 0.68 27.04 4.38
N GLY A 70 0.97 26.33 5.47
CA GLY A 70 2.25 26.39 6.19
C GLY A 70 2.40 27.45 7.28
N LYS A 71 2.13 28.74 6.98
CA LYS A 71 2.52 29.83 7.92
C LYS A 71 1.62 29.99 9.15
N ASN A 72 0.35 29.59 9.08
CA ASN A 72 -0.66 29.90 10.12
C ASN A 72 -1.15 28.69 10.93
N VAL A 73 -0.54 27.51 10.75
CA VAL A 73 -0.96 26.29 11.45
C VAL A 73 -0.09 26.08 12.71
N PRO A 74 -0.69 26.09 13.91
CA PRO A 74 0.04 25.77 15.15
C PRO A 74 0.73 24.41 15.05
N LYS A 75 1.92 24.27 15.63
CA LYS A 75 2.72 23.03 15.55
C LYS A 75 1.91 21.77 15.92
N LYS A 76 1.06 21.88 16.96
CA LYS A 76 0.18 20.80 17.43
C LYS A 76 -0.86 20.34 16.41
N ASP A 77 -1.26 21.21 15.49
CA ASP A 77 -2.36 20.97 14.54
C ASP A 77 -1.83 20.60 13.14
N ARG A 78 -0.50 20.61 12.93
CA ARG A 78 0.12 20.39 11.62
C ARG A 78 -0.20 19.03 11.01
N VAL A 79 -0.19 17.97 11.81
CA VAL A 79 -0.53 16.62 11.32
C VAL A 79 -1.99 16.56 10.89
N SER A 80 -2.92 17.03 11.75
CA SER A 80 -4.35 17.03 11.45
C SER A 80 -4.67 17.88 10.23
N PHE A 81 -4.03 19.06 10.11
CA PHE A 81 -4.15 19.91 8.95
C PHE A 81 -3.65 19.21 7.67
N LEU A 82 -2.49 18.56 7.73
CA LEU A 82 -1.95 17.81 6.59
C LEU A 82 -2.89 16.66 6.19
N VAL A 83 -3.39 15.88 7.14
CA VAL A 83 -4.34 14.79 6.88
C VAL A 83 -5.61 15.32 6.23
N ASN A 84 -6.25 16.34 6.80
CA ASN A 84 -7.47 16.92 6.24
C ASN A 84 -7.23 17.47 4.82
N THR A 85 -6.13 18.18 4.61
CA THR A 85 -5.77 18.69 3.28
C THR A 85 -5.58 17.55 2.28
N LEU A 86 -4.95 16.45 2.70
CA LEU A 86 -4.78 15.27 1.84
C LEU A 86 -6.11 14.56 1.56
N LEU A 87 -7.08 14.58 2.48
CA LEU A 87 -8.41 14.00 2.26
C LEU A 87 -9.29 14.87 1.35
N ASP A 88 -9.16 16.19 1.43
CA ASP A 88 -9.97 17.17 0.69
C ASP A 88 -9.56 17.30 -0.78
N VAL A 89 -8.28 17.05 -1.11
CA VAL A 89 -7.80 17.15 -2.49
C VAL A 89 -8.24 15.96 -3.33
N GLN A 90 -8.38 16.17 -4.64
CA GLN A 90 -8.72 15.10 -5.57
C GLN A 90 -7.72 13.94 -5.44
N ASP A 91 -8.23 12.70 -5.41
CA ASP A 91 -7.40 11.51 -5.27
C ASP A 91 -6.72 11.13 -6.59
N ASN A 92 -5.75 11.95 -6.99
CA ASN A 92 -4.84 11.68 -8.09
C ASN A 92 -3.43 12.17 -7.74
N LYS A 93 -2.47 11.68 -8.52
CA LYS A 93 -1.05 11.92 -8.29
C LYS A 93 -0.72 13.42 -8.31
N GLU A 94 -1.22 14.15 -9.29
CA GLU A 94 -0.88 15.55 -9.53
C GLU A 94 -1.34 16.44 -8.38
N ALA A 95 -2.59 16.27 -7.93
CA ALA A 95 -3.16 17.03 -6.82
C ALA A 95 -2.45 16.71 -5.51
N VAL A 96 -2.26 15.42 -5.19
CA VAL A 96 -1.61 15.02 -3.94
C VAL A 96 -0.14 15.42 -3.92
N TYR A 97 0.59 15.25 -5.02
CA TYR A 97 2.01 15.63 -5.09
C TYR A 97 2.16 17.15 -5.04
N GLY A 98 1.31 17.89 -5.75
CA GLY A 98 1.30 19.36 -5.70
C GLY A 98 1.02 19.90 -4.31
N THR A 99 0.09 19.28 -3.57
CA THR A 99 -0.20 19.63 -2.17
C THR A 99 0.99 19.32 -1.26
N LEU A 100 1.60 18.15 -1.39
CA LEU A 100 2.77 17.77 -0.58
C LEU A 100 4.00 18.63 -0.90
N ASP A 101 4.24 18.95 -2.17
CA ASP A 101 5.31 19.85 -2.61
C ASP A 101 5.09 21.26 -2.06
N SER A 102 3.86 21.78 -2.17
CA SER A 102 3.49 23.07 -1.59
C SER A 102 3.75 23.06 -0.09
N TRP A 103 3.31 22.00 0.62
CA TRP A 103 3.49 21.90 2.06
C TRP A 103 4.96 21.82 2.48
N ALA A 104 5.76 21.00 1.80
CA ALA A 104 7.19 20.87 2.06
C ALA A 104 7.97 22.16 1.79
N ALA A 105 7.55 22.97 0.81
CA ALA A 105 8.19 24.24 0.49
C ALA A 105 8.11 25.28 1.63
N TRP A 106 7.17 25.14 2.56
CA TRP A 106 7.03 26.03 3.72
C TRP A 106 7.73 25.52 4.98
N GLU A 107 8.24 24.30 4.98
CA GLU A 107 8.92 23.71 6.13
C GLU A 107 10.43 23.97 6.06
N ARG A 108 11.02 24.37 7.20
CA ARG A 108 12.46 24.67 7.28
C ARG A 108 13.31 23.40 7.12
N GLU A 109 12.79 22.28 7.60
CA GLU A 109 13.40 20.95 7.52
C GLU A 109 12.39 19.99 6.90
N PHE A 110 12.89 18.95 6.20
CA PHE A 110 11.99 17.99 5.57
C PHE A 110 11.08 17.33 6.63
N PRO A 111 9.74 17.43 6.50
CA PRO A 111 8.82 17.15 7.58
C PRO A 111 8.48 15.65 7.75
N ILE A 112 9.51 14.79 7.83
CA ILE A 112 9.36 13.32 7.87
C ILE A 112 8.51 12.83 9.05
N GLY A 113 8.61 13.48 10.22
CA GLY A 113 7.84 13.11 11.40
C GLY A 113 6.33 13.31 11.21
N HIS A 114 5.94 14.46 10.68
CA HIS A 114 4.55 14.77 10.38
C HIS A 114 3.98 13.85 9.29
N LEU A 115 4.76 13.56 8.24
CA LEU A 115 4.37 12.64 7.17
C LEU A 115 4.13 11.22 7.72
N LYS A 116 5.00 10.72 8.61
CA LYS A 116 4.80 9.42 9.27
C LYS A 116 3.49 9.39 10.07
N GLN A 117 3.18 10.45 10.81
CA GLN A 117 1.91 10.53 11.56
C GLN A 117 0.69 10.63 10.64
N ALA A 118 0.79 11.38 9.54
CA ALA A 118 -0.25 11.46 8.54
C ALA A 118 -0.53 10.10 7.88
N LEU A 119 0.52 9.34 7.54
CA LEU A 119 0.40 7.97 7.03
C LEU A 119 -0.34 7.05 8.01
N ILE A 120 -0.02 7.12 9.31
CA ILE A 120 -0.72 6.33 10.34
C ILE A 120 -2.22 6.66 10.36
N ASN A 121 -2.60 7.93 10.24
CA ASN A 121 -4.00 8.34 10.22
C ASN A 121 -4.71 7.87 8.94
N LEU A 122 -4.10 8.07 7.77
CA LEU A 122 -4.63 7.61 6.48
C LEU A 122 -4.82 6.08 6.46
N GLU A 123 -3.91 5.31 7.07
CA GLU A 123 -4.06 3.86 7.20
C GLU A 123 -5.22 3.45 8.10
N LYS A 124 -5.45 4.17 9.21
CA LYS A 124 -6.60 3.93 10.09
C LYS A 124 -7.92 4.17 9.37
N GLU A 125 -7.95 5.17 8.50
CA GLU A 125 -9.09 5.51 7.64
C GLU A 125 -9.15 4.68 6.35
N GLN A 126 -8.24 3.71 6.19
CA GLN A 126 -8.16 2.81 5.03
C GLN A 126 -8.01 3.54 3.69
N GLN A 127 -7.39 4.71 3.69
CA GLN A 127 -7.10 5.51 2.50
C GLN A 127 -5.86 4.97 1.77
N TRP A 128 -5.88 3.68 1.40
CA TRP A 128 -4.72 2.95 0.89
C TRP A 128 -4.11 3.59 -0.35
N HIS A 129 -4.94 4.07 -1.27
CA HIS A 129 -4.48 4.74 -2.47
C HIS A 129 -3.68 6.02 -2.15
N ARG A 130 -4.17 6.85 -1.23
CA ARG A 130 -3.45 8.03 -0.73
C ARG A 130 -2.19 7.67 0.04
N VAL A 131 -2.20 6.61 0.85
CA VAL A 131 -1.01 6.08 1.53
C VAL A 131 0.07 5.73 0.50
N VAL A 132 -0.29 5.04 -0.58
CA VAL A 132 0.63 4.73 -1.69
C VAL A 132 1.18 6.00 -2.33
N GLN A 133 0.33 6.98 -2.62
CA GLN A 133 0.75 8.25 -3.24
C GLN A 133 1.73 9.02 -2.34
N VAL A 134 1.43 9.17 -1.05
CA VAL A 134 2.28 9.87 -0.07
C VAL A 134 3.63 9.17 0.08
N ILE A 135 3.66 7.85 0.22
CA ILE A 135 4.94 7.11 0.36
C ILE A 135 5.77 7.23 -0.93
N LYS A 136 5.16 7.09 -2.11
CA LYS A 136 5.87 7.26 -3.37
C LYS A 136 6.39 8.69 -3.55
N TRP A 137 5.63 9.70 -3.14
CA TRP A 137 6.09 11.08 -3.15
C TRP A 137 7.31 11.24 -2.23
N MET A 138 7.27 10.72 -1.00
CA MET A 138 8.42 10.74 -0.08
C MET A 138 9.67 10.11 -0.71
N LEU A 139 9.51 8.92 -1.31
CA LEU A 139 10.62 8.22 -1.98
C LEU A 139 11.16 9.01 -3.19
N SER A 140 10.30 9.72 -3.94
CA SER A 140 10.72 10.57 -5.05
C SER A 140 11.57 11.77 -4.62
N LYS A 141 11.45 12.20 -3.36
CA LYS A 141 12.28 13.24 -2.75
C LYS A 141 13.54 12.68 -2.08
N GLY A 142 13.81 11.37 -2.23
CA GLY A 142 14.91 10.68 -1.57
C GLY A 142 14.69 10.49 -0.06
N GLN A 143 13.45 10.61 0.42
CA GLN A 143 13.13 10.58 1.84
C GLN A 143 12.47 9.25 2.23
N GLY A 144 12.83 8.76 3.42
CA GLY A 144 12.27 7.51 3.94
C GLY A 144 12.70 6.26 3.17
N THR A 145 13.90 6.23 2.60
CA THR A 145 14.46 5.05 1.92
C THR A 145 14.89 3.96 2.92
N THR A 146 13.93 3.42 3.67
CA THR A 146 14.14 2.42 4.71
C THR A 146 13.30 1.17 4.44
N MET A 147 13.74 0.00 4.93
CA MET A 147 12.96 -1.25 4.81
C MET A 147 11.54 -1.12 5.37
N ASN A 148 11.36 -0.35 6.45
CA ASN A 148 10.05 -0.13 7.04
C ASN A 148 9.11 0.63 6.10
N THR A 149 9.61 1.69 5.44
CA THR A 149 8.83 2.45 4.46
C THR A 149 8.48 1.61 3.25
N TYR A 150 9.41 0.78 2.75
CA TYR A 150 9.10 -0.17 1.68
C TYR A 150 8.07 -1.23 2.12
N GLY A 151 8.15 -1.73 3.36
CA GLY A 151 7.14 -2.62 3.91
C GLY A 151 5.77 -1.99 4.03
N GLN A 152 5.71 -0.74 4.47
CA GLN A 152 4.48 0.04 4.52
C GLN A 152 3.89 0.23 3.12
N LEU A 153 4.72 0.56 2.12
CA LEU A 153 4.31 0.68 0.73
C LEU A 153 3.76 -0.64 0.17
N ILE A 154 4.46 -1.76 0.40
CA ILE A 154 4.03 -3.09 -0.01
C ILE A 154 2.67 -3.44 0.59
N ARG A 155 2.47 -3.18 1.89
CA ARG A 155 1.19 -3.39 2.56
C ARG A 155 0.10 -2.51 1.95
N ALA A 156 0.38 -1.23 1.72
CA ALA A 156 -0.59 -0.31 1.14
C ALA A 156 -0.98 -0.73 -0.29
N LEU A 157 -0.03 -1.16 -1.11
CA LEU A 157 -0.27 -1.68 -2.46
C LEU A 157 -1.10 -2.96 -2.45
N ASP A 158 -0.85 -3.87 -1.50
CA ASP A 158 -1.67 -5.09 -1.32
C ASP A 158 -3.13 -4.73 -0.99
N MET A 159 -3.33 -3.81 -0.05
CA MET A 159 -4.67 -3.34 0.33
C MET A 159 -5.36 -2.50 -0.78
N ASP A 160 -4.59 -1.86 -1.65
CA ASP A 160 -5.03 -1.13 -2.85
C ASP A 160 -5.19 -2.07 -4.08
N HIS A 161 -5.22 -3.40 -3.87
CA HIS A 161 -5.39 -4.42 -4.91
C HIS A 161 -4.32 -4.41 -6.03
N ARG A 162 -3.10 -3.95 -5.71
CA ARG A 162 -1.96 -3.81 -6.63
C ARG A 162 -0.80 -4.72 -6.26
N ALA A 163 -1.09 -5.99 -5.95
CA ALA A 163 -0.10 -6.96 -5.48
C ALA A 163 1.06 -7.21 -6.46
N LYS A 164 0.84 -7.09 -7.78
CA LYS A 164 1.91 -7.19 -8.79
C LYS A 164 2.95 -6.09 -8.61
N GLU A 165 2.50 -4.87 -8.35
CA GLU A 165 3.40 -3.75 -8.08
C GLU A 165 4.12 -3.93 -6.74
N ALA A 166 3.42 -4.44 -5.72
CA ALA A 166 4.04 -4.79 -4.44
C ALA A 166 5.18 -5.82 -4.63
N HIS A 167 4.97 -6.81 -5.49
CA HIS A 167 6.00 -7.79 -5.86
C HIS A 167 7.19 -7.15 -6.58
N GLU A 168 6.97 -6.22 -7.51
CA GLU A 168 8.07 -5.51 -8.18
C GLU A 168 8.91 -4.68 -7.20
N ILE A 169 8.27 -4.00 -6.25
CA ILE A 169 8.96 -3.27 -5.18
C ILE A 169 9.76 -4.25 -4.30
N TRP A 170 9.15 -5.38 -3.93
CA TRP A 170 9.84 -6.41 -3.16
C TRP A 170 11.11 -6.87 -3.86
N VAL A 171 11.02 -7.33 -5.10
CA VAL A 171 12.18 -7.81 -5.85
C VAL A 171 13.25 -6.72 -5.98
N ARG A 172 12.87 -5.50 -6.36
CA ARG A 172 13.85 -4.44 -6.68
C ARG A 172 14.50 -3.77 -5.47
N LYS A 173 13.84 -3.75 -4.31
CA LYS A 173 14.23 -2.89 -3.18
C LYS A 173 14.45 -3.63 -1.87
N VAL A 174 14.02 -4.89 -1.76
CA VAL A 174 14.00 -5.60 -0.48
C VAL A 174 14.55 -7.02 -0.60
N GLY A 175 14.02 -7.81 -1.53
CA GLY A 175 14.19 -9.26 -1.60
C GLY A 175 15.53 -9.75 -2.16
N ASP A 176 16.42 -8.85 -2.58
CA ASP A 176 17.73 -9.21 -3.14
C ASP A 176 18.64 -9.88 -2.09
N ASP A 177 18.63 -9.39 -0.85
CA ASP A 177 19.39 -9.97 0.27
C ASP A 177 18.45 -10.40 1.41
N LEU A 178 17.89 -11.60 1.27
CA LEU A 178 16.99 -12.18 2.28
C LEU A 178 17.64 -12.43 3.64
N HIS A 179 18.97 -12.47 3.74
CA HIS A 179 19.67 -12.63 5.01
C HIS A 179 19.52 -11.37 5.87
N SER A 180 19.60 -10.20 5.24
CA SER A 180 19.42 -8.89 5.90
C SER A 180 17.96 -8.47 6.09
N VAL A 181 17.01 -9.16 5.44
CA VAL A 181 15.58 -8.79 5.52
C VAL A 181 14.93 -9.27 6.84
N PRO A 182 14.35 -8.35 7.64
CA PRO A 182 13.64 -8.70 8.87
C PRO A 182 12.53 -9.72 8.63
N TRP A 183 12.35 -10.65 9.57
CA TRP A 183 11.31 -11.70 9.49
C TRP A 183 9.91 -11.13 9.26
N GLN A 184 9.58 -10.01 9.90
CA GLN A 184 8.26 -9.37 9.76
C GLN A 184 7.95 -8.99 8.31
N LEU A 185 8.96 -8.63 7.52
CA LEU A 185 8.81 -8.24 6.13
C LEU A 185 8.63 -9.45 5.22
N CYS A 186 9.33 -10.56 5.51
CA CYS A 186 9.10 -11.84 4.85
C CYS A 186 7.68 -12.36 5.14
N LYS A 187 7.26 -12.30 6.41
CA LYS A 187 5.89 -12.64 6.83
C LYS A 187 4.84 -11.79 6.10
N LEU A 188 5.09 -10.49 5.95
CA LEU A 188 4.23 -9.59 5.16
C LEU A 188 4.08 -10.14 3.73
N MET A 189 5.19 -10.41 3.04
CA MET A 189 5.17 -10.90 1.66
C MET A 189 4.51 -12.27 1.50
N ILE A 190 4.74 -13.21 2.41
CA ILE A 190 4.01 -14.49 2.41
C ILE A 190 2.50 -14.22 2.48
N GLY A 191 2.07 -13.27 3.30
CA GLY A 191 0.67 -12.85 3.39
C GLY A 191 0.14 -12.23 2.09
N VAL A 192 0.91 -11.33 1.47
CA VAL A 192 0.56 -10.68 0.19
C VAL A 192 0.42 -11.73 -0.91
N TYR A 193 1.41 -12.60 -1.06
CA TYR A 193 1.37 -13.62 -2.12
C TYR A 193 0.22 -14.60 -1.94
N TYR A 194 -0.03 -15.05 -0.71
CA TYR A 194 -1.13 -15.97 -0.44
C TYR A 194 -2.50 -15.35 -0.75
N ARG A 195 -2.78 -14.13 -0.27
CA ARG A 195 -4.07 -13.45 -0.50
C ARG A 195 -4.37 -13.20 -1.97
N ASN A 196 -3.33 -12.98 -2.79
CA ASN A 196 -3.46 -12.63 -4.19
C ASN A 196 -3.19 -13.81 -5.14
N ASN A 197 -3.19 -15.05 -4.64
CA ASN A 197 -2.95 -16.27 -5.40
C ASN A 197 -1.62 -16.26 -6.20
N MET A 198 -0.58 -15.64 -5.65
CA MET A 198 0.77 -15.60 -6.24
C MET A 198 1.63 -16.73 -5.65
N LEU A 199 1.11 -17.96 -5.73
CA LEU A 199 1.62 -19.12 -4.99
C LEU A 199 3.05 -19.51 -5.39
N ASP A 200 3.41 -19.40 -6.67
CA ASP A 200 4.78 -19.63 -7.14
C ASP A 200 5.79 -18.72 -6.45
N ASN A 201 5.46 -17.43 -6.30
CA ASN A 201 6.32 -16.46 -5.65
C ASN A 201 6.41 -16.71 -4.14
N LEU A 202 5.33 -17.21 -3.53
CA LEU A 202 5.32 -17.63 -2.14
C LEU A 202 6.27 -18.81 -1.91
N VAL A 203 6.15 -19.86 -2.72
CA VAL A 203 7.01 -21.05 -2.62
C VAL A 203 8.47 -20.69 -2.87
N LYS A 204 8.77 -19.86 -3.88
CA LYS A 204 10.13 -19.36 -4.13
C LYS A 204 10.69 -18.60 -2.93
N LEU A 205 9.93 -17.67 -2.38
CA LEU A 205 10.34 -16.92 -1.18
C LEU A 205 10.63 -17.87 -0.01
N PHE A 206 9.75 -18.84 0.24
CA PHE A 206 9.94 -19.79 1.33
C PHE A 206 11.18 -20.66 1.13
N LYS A 207 11.42 -21.21 -0.07
CA LYS A 207 12.62 -21.97 -0.38
C LYS A 207 13.90 -21.16 -0.14
N SER A 208 13.91 -19.89 -0.58
CA SER A 208 15.03 -19.00 -0.31
C SER A 208 15.22 -18.75 1.18
N MET A 209 14.15 -18.62 1.96
CA MET A 209 14.24 -18.49 3.42
C MET A 209 14.77 -19.76 4.10
N GLU A 210 14.35 -20.94 3.63
CA GLU A 210 14.87 -22.22 4.13
C GLU A 210 16.36 -22.40 3.83
N ALA A 211 16.83 -21.92 2.69
CA ALA A 211 18.25 -21.96 2.32
C ALA A 211 19.15 -21.13 3.26
N PHE A 212 18.57 -20.17 4.00
CA PHE A 212 19.27 -19.39 5.02
C PHE A 212 18.98 -19.89 6.45
N ASP A 213 18.50 -21.12 6.61
CA ASP A 213 18.16 -21.75 7.90
C ASP A 213 17.20 -20.92 8.77
N ARG A 214 16.37 -20.08 8.14
CA ARG A 214 15.43 -19.23 8.86
C ARG A 214 14.27 -20.06 9.36
N LYS A 215 14.07 -20.05 10.68
CA LYS A 215 12.95 -20.77 11.31
C LYS A 215 11.65 -19.99 11.13
N ILE A 216 10.57 -20.73 10.83
CA ILE A 216 9.21 -20.19 10.96
C ILE A 216 8.89 -20.15 12.45
N TYR A 217 8.24 -19.08 12.91
CA TYR A 217 7.81 -18.93 14.31
C TYR A 217 6.29 -19.03 14.48
N GLU A 218 5.53 -18.94 13.40
CA GLU A 218 4.08 -18.78 13.44
C GLU A 218 3.36 -19.87 12.64
N LYS A 219 2.46 -20.59 13.31
CA LYS A 219 1.63 -21.62 12.69
C LYS A 219 0.79 -21.08 11.53
N SER A 220 0.26 -19.86 11.63
CA SER A 220 -0.56 -19.26 10.56
C SER A 220 0.24 -19.04 9.27
N VAL A 221 1.54 -18.74 9.39
CA VAL A 221 2.45 -18.59 8.24
C VAL A 221 2.77 -19.96 7.65
N LEU A 222 3.06 -20.94 8.52
CA LEU A 222 3.29 -22.34 8.11
C LEU A 222 2.11 -22.91 7.33
N MET A 223 0.88 -22.73 7.82
CA MET A 223 -0.32 -23.23 7.13
C MET A 223 -0.48 -22.59 5.74
N LYS A 224 -0.23 -21.29 5.58
CA LYS A 224 -0.29 -20.65 4.25
C LYS A 224 0.72 -21.25 3.27
N ILE A 225 1.92 -21.59 3.74
CA ILE A 225 2.94 -22.24 2.92
C ILE A 225 2.49 -23.65 2.54
N ALA A 226 2.01 -24.44 3.50
CA ALA A 226 1.49 -25.79 3.27
C ALA A 226 0.33 -25.79 2.26
N ASP A 227 -0.65 -24.90 2.45
CA ASP A 227 -1.78 -24.70 1.55
C ASP A 227 -1.30 -24.30 0.14
N SER A 228 -0.27 -23.46 0.04
CA SER A 228 0.28 -23.04 -1.26
C SER A 228 0.92 -24.20 -2.01
N TYR A 229 1.64 -25.08 -1.31
CA TYR A 229 2.17 -26.31 -1.90
C TYR A 229 1.03 -27.23 -2.37
N GLU A 230 -0.01 -27.41 -1.55
CA GLU A 230 -1.20 -28.20 -1.93
C GLU A 230 -1.90 -27.66 -3.16
N MET A 231 -2.16 -26.35 -3.21
CA MET A 231 -2.81 -25.69 -4.34
C MET A 231 -1.99 -25.75 -5.63
N LEU A 232 -0.66 -25.89 -5.53
CA LEU A 232 0.24 -26.12 -6.66
C LEU A 232 0.40 -27.62 -7.01
N GLY A 233 -0.27 -28.53 -6.30
CA GLY A 233 -0.17 -29.98 -6.50
C GLY A 233 1.09 -30.63 -5.93
N LEU A 234 1.86 -29.90 -5.11
CA LEU A 234 3.14 -30.32 -4.52
C LEU A 234 2.92 -30.94 -3.13
N VAL A 235 2.19 -32.05 -3.06
CA VAL A 235 1.76 -32.66 -1.78
C VAL A 235 2.95 -33.19 -0.95
N GLU A 236 3.97 -33.76 -1.59
CA GLU A 236 5.17 -34.23 -0.90
C GLU A 236 5.93 -33.09 -0.18
N GLU A 237 6.01 -31.93 -0.82
CA GLU A 237 6.65 -30.74 -0.26
C GLU A 237 5.86 -30.20 0.94
N LYS A 238 4.52 -30.22 0.86
CA LYS A 238 3.64 -29.87 1.97
C LYS A 238 3.92 -30.75 3.18
N ASP A 239 3.93 -32.07 2.99
CA ASP A 239 4.09 -33.02 4.09
C ASP A 239 5.47 -32.89 4.73
N ARG A 240 6.54 -32.73 3.93
CA ARG A 240 7.89 -32.44 4.44
C ARG A 240 7.92 -31.19 5.33
N VAL A 241 7.27 -30.12 4.88
CA VAL A 241 7.25 -28.85 5.62
C VAL A 241 6.46 -28.98 6.92
N LEU A 242 5.33 -29.68 6.91
CA LEU A 242 4.53 -29.91 8.12
C LEU A 242 5.27 -30.78 9.14
N GLU A 243 5.97 -31.81 8.69
CA GLU A 243 6.77 -32.70 9.54
C GLU A 243 7.93 -31.94 10.20
N LYS A 244 8.70 -31.18 9.40
CA LYS A 244 9.83 -30.36 9.88
C LYS A 244 9.43 -29.36 10.96
N TYR A 245 8.23 -28.81 10.88
CA TYR A 245 7.71 -27.81 11.82
C TYR A 245 6.62 -28.34 12.78
N SER A 246 6.52 -29.66 12.95
CA SER A 246 5.58 -30.35 13.85
C SER A 246 5.55 -29.78 15.27
N ASN A 247 6.72 -29.45 15.82
CA ASN A 247 6.84 -28.83 17.16
C ASN A 247 6.03 -27.52 17.31
N LEU A 248 5.93 -26.70 16.27
CA LEU A 248 5.12 -25.47 16.29
C LEU A 248 3.62 -25.78 16.33
N ILE A 249 3.21 -26.88 15.70
CA ILE A 249 1.83 -27.34 15.69
C ILE A 249 1.46 -27.82 17.10
N ASP A 250 2.33 -28.58 17.76
CA ASP A 250 2.10 -29.16 19.08
C ASP A 250 2.15 -28.13 20.22
N GLU A 251 3.09 -27.18 20.18
CA GLU A 251 3.15 -26.07 21.15
C GLU A 251 1.84 -25.28 21.18
N THR A 252 1.25 -25.01 20.01
CA THR A 252 -0.02 -24.28 19.93
C THR A 252 -1.20 -25.10 20.44
N ALA A 253 -1.18 -26.42 20.27
CA ALA A 253 -2.18 -27.32 20.84
C ALA A 253 -2.14 -27.31 22.38
N LYS A 254 -0.93 -27.37 22.97
CA LYS A 254 -0.71 -27.27 24.42
C LYS A 254 -1.13 -25.93 25.00
N ARG A 255 -0.90 -24.82 24.30
CA ARG A 255 -1.38 -23.48 24.72
C ARG A 255 -2.91 -23.39 24.72
N ARG A 256 -3.58 -23.99 23.74
CA ARG A 256 -5.06 -24.02 23.66
C ARG A 256 -5.67 -24.81 24.82
N THR A 257 -5.11 -25.99 25.15
CA THR A 257 -5.60 -26.81 26.28
C THR A 257 -5.34 -26.19 27.64
N LYS A 258 -4.27 -25.39 27.80
CA LYS A 258 -4.02 -24.62 29.04
C LYS A 258 -4.99 -23.44 29.19
N LYS A 259 -5.34 -22.75 28.10
CA LYS A 259 -6.30 -21.62 28.12
C LYS A 259 -7.74 -22.08 28.41
N SER A 260 -8.14 -23.27 27.96
CA SER A 260 -9.46 -23.84 28.26
C SER A 260 -9.59 -24.39 29.69
N ARG A 261 -8.48 -24.60 30.41
CA ARG A 261 -8.46 -25.03 31.82
C ARG A 261 -8.38 -23.88 32.83
N GLY A 262 -8.24 -22.64 32.37
CA GLY A 262 -8.03 -21.46 33.21
C GLY A 262 -9.22 -20.49 33.22
N THR A 263 -10.36 -20.92 33.75
CA THR A 263 -11.40 -20.01 34.28
C THR A 263 -12.34 -20.80 35.19
N PRO A 264 -12.12 -20.82 36.52
CA PRO A 264 -13.18 -21.18 37.44
C PRO A 264 -14.13 -19.98 37.55
N SER A 265 -15.35 -20.14 37.05
CA SER A 265 -16.45 -19.23 37.33
C SER A 265 -16.63 -19.16 38.85
N LYS A 266 -16.36 -17.99 39.44
CA LYS A 266 -16.84 -17.69 40.79
C LYS A 266 -18.34 -17.44 40.68
N GLU A 267 -19.12 -18.48 40.97
CA GLU A 267 -20.54 -18.32 41.32
C GLU A 267 -20.64 -17.42 42.55
N LYS A 268 -21.52 -16.42 42.47
CA LYS A 268 -21.94 -15.55 43.56
C LYS A 268 -23.24 -16.11 44.15
#